data_AF-A0A087BH28-F1
#
_entry.id   AF-A0A087BH28-F1
#
_cell.length_a   1.000
_cell.length_b   1.000
_cell.length_c   1.000
_cell.angle_alpha   90.00
_cell.angle_beta   90.00
_cell.angle_gamma   90.00
#
_symmetry.space_group_name_H-M   'P 1'
#
loop_
_entity.id
_entity.type
_entity.pdbx_description
1 polymer ?
#
loop_
_entity_poly.entity_id
_entity_poly.type
_entity_poly.pdbx_seq_one_letter_code
_entity_poly.pdbx_strand_id
1 'polypeptide(L)'
;MTYKEFVEATICNLSQPVYEELKQLLLGVYISFSIINHEDVTIDILAEKVCDYFGTLEIKTGKTFDKHIETYMNDIDSIVGPRIAKTPQAKKGDTTPIVVPRSRKYYEKAIATKGLKKPSMTQLVDYSRIMMCLYTAANNSEGKPITNFDYAADCLIPASIIDAMKREEVSVVFPPSKKKRFDTKELYSGDVCTLILSILILCSIINGKVEGETDHE
;
A
#
# COMPACT_ATOMS: atom_id res chain seq x y z
N MET A 1 5.31 -12.96 -9.87
CA MET A 1 4.75 -11.95 -10.78
C MET A 1 5.91 -11.08 -11.22
N THR A 2 6.06 -10.80 -12.51
CA THR A 2 7.07 -9.86 -13.00
C THR A 2 6.61 -8.42 -12.76
N TYR A 3 7.52 -7.44 -12.77
CA TYR A 3 7.10 -6.04 -12.68
C TYR A 3 6.23 -5.61 -13.87
N LYS A 4 6.39 -6.24 -15.05
CA LYS A 4 5.58 -5.96 -16.23
C LYS A 4 4.13 -6.41 -16.03
N GLU A 5 3.94 -7.65 -15.57
CA GLU A 5 2.61 -8.19 -15.21
C GLU A 5 1.94 -7.32 -14.14
N PHE A 6 2.71 -6.85 -13.15
CA PHE A 6 2.21 -5.96 -12.11
C PHE A 6 1.77 -4.59 -12.67
N VAL A 7 2.58 -3.97 -13.53
CA VAL A 7 2.27 -2.68 -14.17
C VAL A 7 1.03 -2.80 -15.04
N GLU A 8 0.94 -3.85 -15.85
CA GLU A 8 -0.22 -4.12 -16.69
C GLU A 8 -1.50 -4.24 -15.85
N ALA A 9 -1.44 -4.99 -14.75
CA ALA A 9 -2.59 -5.17 -13.86
C ALA A 9 -2.97 -3.94 -13.03
N THR A 10 -2.06 -2.98 -12.83
CA THR A 10 -2.31 -1.80 -11.98
C THR A 10 -2.54 -0.50 -12.73
N ILE A 11 -1.99 -0.35 -13.93
CA ILE A 11 -2.00 0.92 -14.68
C ILE A 11 -2.85 0.84 -15.95
N CYS A 12 -2.71 -0.23 -16.74
CA CYS A 12 -3.23 -0.25 -18.11
C CYS A 12 -4.75 -0.24 -18.21
N ASN A 13 -5.47 -0.62 -17.15
CA ASN A 13 -6.93 -0.68 -17.12
C ASN A 13 -7.56 0.44 -16.27
N LEU A 14 -6.80 1.49 -15.93
CA LEU A 14 -7.35 2.59 -15.14
C LEU A 14 -8.33 3.43 -15.96
N SER A 15 -9.49 3.70 -15.38
CA SER A 15 -10.42 4.73 -15.86
C SER A 15 -9.75 6.10 -15.83
N GLN A 16 -10.17 7.00 -16.72
CA GLN A 16 -9.57 8.33 -16.84
C GLN A 16 -9.50 9.11 -15.51
N PRO A 17 -10.56 9.15 -14.66
CA PRO A 17 -10.49 9.90 -13.41
C PRO A 17 -9.41 9.37 -12.45
N VAL A 18 -9.31 8.03 -12.34
CA VAL A 18 -8.32 7.39 -11.46
C VAL A 18 -6.92 7.53 -12.04
N TYR A 19 -6.76 7.50 -13.36
CA TYR A 19 -5.49 7.74 -14.02
C TYR A 19 -4.96 9.17 -13.77
N GLU A 20 -5.82 10.18 -13.78
CA GLU A 20 -5.40 11.55 -13.44
C GLU A 20 -4.98 11.67 -11.97
N GLU A 21 -5.67 11.00 -11.03
CA GLU A 21 -5.22 10.92 -9.64
C GLU A 21 -3.85 10.24 -9.54
N LEU A 22 -3.65 9.14 -10.27
CA LEU A 22 -2.36 8.44 -10.32
C LEU A 22 -1.24 9.37 -10.79
N LYS A 23 -1.47 10.13 -11.88
CA LYS A 23 -0.51 11.10 -12.40
C LYS A 23 -0.13 12.14 -11.35
N GLN A 24 -1.12 12.69 -10.63
CA GLN A 24 -0.87 13.69 -9.59
C GLN A 24 -0.02 13.16 -8.44
N LEU A 25 -0.16 11.88 -8.10
CA LEU A 25 0.59 11.25 -7.01
C LEU A 25 2.02 10.84 -7.42
N LEU A 26 2.24 10.48 -8.69
CA LEU A 26 3.52 9.97 -9.18
C LEU A 26 4.40 11.03 -9.85
N LEU A 27 3.82 11.84 -10.75
CA LEU A 27 4.60 12.70 -11.64
C LEU A 27 5.22 13.88 -10.90
N GLY A 28 6.49 14.15 -11.19
CA GLY A 28 7.28 15.20 -10.55
C GLY A 28 7.74 14.88 -9.13
N VAL A 29 7.19 13.83 -8.49
CA VAL A 29 7.57 13.40 -7.14
C VAL A 29 8.46 12.15 -7.20
N TYR A 30 8.01 11.12 -7.92
CA TYR A 30 8.66 9.81 -7.98
C TYR A 30 9.07 9.44 -9.41
N ILE A 31 8.27 9.84 -10.39
CA ILE A 31 8.53 9.61 -11.80
C ILE A 31 8.60 10.98 -12.47
N SER A 32 9.63 11.20 -13.28
CA SER A 32 9.77 12.45 -14.04
C SER A 32 10.09 12.17 -15.50
N PHE A 33 9.59 13.06 -16.35
CA PHE A 33 9.86 13.09 -17.77
C PHE A 33 10.65 14.36 -18.07
N SER A 34 11.74 14.23 -18.84
CA SER A 34 12.57 15.37 -19.23
C SER A 34 12.13 16.03 -20.53
N ILE A 35 11.32 15.33 -21.34
CA ILE A 35 10.96 15.73 -22.71
C ILE A 35 9.45 15.93 -22.87
N ILE A 36 8.64 15.18 -22.13
CA ILE A 36 7.18 15.16 -22.25
C ILE A 36 6.59 15.99 -21.10
N ASN A 37 5.66 16.89 -21.40
CA ASN A 37 4.94 17.63 -20.36
C ASN A 37 4.04 16.68 -19.57
N HIS A 38 3.82 16.95 -18.29
CA HIS A 38 3.02 16.07 -17.43
C HIS A 38 1.58 15.86 -17.96
N GLU A 39 1.00 16.87 -18.61
CA GLU A 39 -0.34 16.80 -19.19
C GLU A 39 -0.42 15.79 -20.34
N ASP A 40 0.65 15.68 -21.14
CA ASP A 40 0.73 14.85 -22.34
C ASP A 40 1.09 13.38 -22.05
N VAL A 41 1.34 13.02 -20.78
CA VAL A 41 1.68 11.64 -20.39
C VAL A 41 0.42 10.77 -20.45
N THR A 42 0.38 9.86 -21.44
CA THR A 42 -0.67 8.83 -21.61
C THR A 42 -0.43 7.60 -20.72
N ILE A 43 -1.45 6.76 -20.54
CA ILE A 43 -1.38 5.51 -19.76
C ILE A 43 -0.20 4.66 -20.20
N ASP A 44 -0.04 4.44 -21.50
CA ASP A 44 1.04 3.62 -22.06
C ASP A 44 2.42 4.22 -21.75
N ILE A 45 2.58 5.54 -21.93
CA ILE A 45 3.83 6.25 -21.64
C ILE A 45 4.18 6.13 -20.15
N LEU A 46 3.20 6.26 -19.26
CA LEU A 46 3.41 6.09 -17.82
C LEU A 46 3.78 4.63 -17.49
N ALA A 47 3.07 3.65 -18.05
CA ALA A 47 3.32 2.24 -17.82
C ALA A 47 4.74 1.83 -18.24
N GLU A 48 5.19 2.27 -19.41
CA GLU A 48 6.58 2.08 -19.87
C GLU A 48 7.57 2.69 -18.88
N LYS A 49 7.33 3.93 -18.46
CA LYS A 49 8.23 4.63 -17.53
C LYS A 49 8.30 3.99 -16.15
N VAL A 50 7.19 3.43 -15.67
CA VAL A 50 7.16 2.68 -14.40
C VAL A 50 7.89 1.34 -14.54
N CYS A 51 7.79 0.68 -15.70
CA CYS A 51 8.63 -0.50 -16.00
C CYS A 51 10.12 -0.15 -15.97
N ASP A 52 10.53 0.95 -16.60
CA ASP A 52 11.91 1.44 -16.57
C ASP A 52 12.40 1.72 -15.14
N TYR A 53 11.52 2.32 -14.32
CA TYR A 53 11.80 2.55 -12.91
C TYR A 53 12.12 1.25 -12.17
N PHE A 54 11.27 0.23 -12.30
CA PHE A 54 11.49 -1.06 -11.63
C PHE A 54 12.74 -1.77 -12.15
N GLY A 55 12.98 -1.77 -13.46
CA GLY A 55 14.21 -2.33 -14.03
C GLY A 55 15.47 -1.62 -13.49
N THR A 56 15.45 -0.30 -13.41
CA THR A 56 16.55 0.49 -12.83
C THR A 56 16.73 0.24 -11.34
N LEU A 57 15.63 0.10 -10.61
CA LEU A 57 15.63 -0.22 -9.17
C LEU A 57 16.28 -1.58 -8.90
N GLU A 58 15.95 -2.62 -9.68
CA GLU A 58 16.56 -3.95 -9.54
C GLU A 58 18.08 -3.88 -9.77
N ILE A 59 18.53 -3.15 -10.80
CA ILE A 59 19.96 -2.96 -11.10
C ILE A 59 20.68 -2.25 -9.94
N LYS A 60 20.10 -1.16 -9.43
CA LYS A 60 20.73 -0.34 -8.38
C LYS A 60 20.78 -1.02 -7.03
N THR A 61 19.74 -1.77 -6.69
CA THR A 61 19.62 -2.41 -5.37
C THR A 61 20.14 -3.86 -5.34
N GLY A 62 20.31 -4.48 -6.51
CA GLY A 62 20.64 -5.90 -6.64
C GLY A 62 19.52 -6.84 -6.16
N LYS A 63 18.31 -6.32 -5.92
CA LYS A 63 17.15 -7.08 -5.45
C LYS A 63 16.20 -7.33 -6.62
N THR A 64 15.53 -8.48 -6.59
CA THR A 64 14.48 -8.79 -7.56
C THR A 64 13.17 -8.08 -7.21
N PHE A 65 12.27 -7.96 -8.16
CA PHE A 65 10.95 -7.38 -7.96
C PHE A 65 10.15 -8.12 -6.89
N ASP A 66 10.22 -9.46 -6.86
CA ASP A 66 9.62 -10.27 -5.78
C ASP A 66 10.14 -9.84 -4.39
N LYS A 67 11.42 -9.45 -4.27
CA LYS A 67 12.00 -8.93 -3.02
C LYS A 67 11.51 -7.53 -2.68
N HIS A 68 11.18 -6.72 -3.67
CA HIS A 68 10.53 -5.44 -3.45
C HIS A 68 9.08 -5.60 -2.99
N ILE A 69 8.32 -6.56 -3.54
CA ILE A 69 6.99 -6.92 -3.03
C ILE A 69 7.05 -7.41 -1.59
N GLU A 70 8.00 -8.28 -1.25
CA GLU A 70 8.22 -8.73 0.13
C GLU A 70 8.54 -7.55 1.06
N THR A 71 9.36 -6.60 0.61
CA THR A 71 9.70 -5.39 1.36
C THR A 71 8.45 -4.53 1.60
N TYR A 72 7.67 -4.27 0.55
CA TYR A 72 6.40 -3.55 0.63
C TYR A 72 5.46 -4.16 1.69
N MET A 73 5.21 -5.47 1.64
CA MET A 73 4.34 -6.13 2.62
C MET A 73 4.92 -6.09 4.05
N ASN A 74 6.23 -6.11 4.20
CA ASN A 74 6.86 -5.94 5.52
C ASN A 74 6.69 -4.53 6.06
N ASP A 75 6.86 -3.53 5.20
CA ASP A 75 6.74 -2.12 5.55
C ASP A 75 5.30 -1.77 5.95
N ILE A 76 4.30 -2.20 5.17
CA ILE A 76 2.90 -1.94 5.51
C ILE A 76 2.52 -2.64 6.82
N ASP A 77 2.94 -3.89 7.03
CA ASP A 77 2.71 -4.58 8.30
C ASP A 77 3.36 -3.87 9.49
N SER A 78 4.57 -3.32 9.31
CA SER A 78 5.27 -2.63 10.39
C SER A 78 4.55 -1.39 10.92
N ILE A 79 3.76 -0.71 10.08
CA ILE A 79 3.00 0.50 10.47
C ILE A 79 1.57 0.17 10.91
N VAL A 80 0.99 -0.95 10.45
CA VAL A 80 -0.38 -1.37 10.77
C VAL A 80 -0.44 -2.32 11.97
N GLY A 81 0.38 -3.37 11.97
CA GLY A 81 0.34 -4.47 12.95
C GLY A 81 0.35 -4.02 14.42
N PRO A 82 1.23 -3.07 14.83
CA PRO A 82 1.25 -2.54 16.20
C PRO A 82 -0.05 -1.85 16.64
N ARG A 83 -0.88 -1.41 15.69
CA ARG A 83 -2.12 -0.66 15.94
C ARG A 83 -3.35 -1.56 16.03
N ILE A 84 -3.23 -2.86 15.76
CA ILE A 84 -4.35 -3.80 15.80
C ILE A 84 -4.61 -4.28 17.23
N ALA A 85 -5.86 -4.20 17.70
CA ALA A 85 -6.24 -4.76 19.00
C ALA A 85 -5.94 -6.26 19.09
N LYS A 86 -5.37 -6.71 20.21
CA LYS A 86 -5.07 -8.13 20.45
C LYS A 86 -6.34 -8.91 20.78
N THR A 87 -6.33 -10.22 20.52
CA THR A 87 -7.39 -11.11 21.01
C THR A 87 -7.40 -11.10 22.54
N PRO A 88 -8.55 -10.82 23.19
CA PRO A 88 -8.66 -10.90 24.65
C PRO A 88 -8.31 -12.30 25.15
N GLN A 89 -7.62 -12.39 26.29
CA GLN A 89 -7.37 -13.66 26.96
C GLN A 89 -8.55 -14.01 27.87
N ALA A 90 -8.97 -15.28 27.88
CA ALA A 90 -9.96 -15.75 28.84
C ALA A 90 -9.43 -15.61 30.27
N LYS A 91 -10.22 -15.01 31.15
CA LYS A 91 -9.94 -15.01 32.59
C LYS A 91 -10.44 -16.33 33.19
N LYS A 92 -9.69 -16.86 34.16
CA LYS A 92 -10.05 -18.11 34.85
C LYS A 92 -11.43 -17.94 35.53
N GLY A 93 -12.40 -18.75 35.14
CA GLY A 93 -13.78 -18.71 35.66
C GLY A 93 -14.77 -17.89 34.84
N ASP A 94 -14.33 -17.24 33.75
CA ASP A 94 -15.24 -16.53 32.85
C ASP A 94 -15.88 -17.52 31.87
N THR A 95 -17.22 -17.50 31.78
CA THR A 95 -18.00 -18.33 30.84
C THR A 95 -18.33 -17.58 29.56
N THR A 96 -17.98 -16.29 29.48
CA THR A 96 -18.25 -15.46 28.32
C THR A 96 -17.34 -15.85 27.13
N PRO A 97 -17.89 -16.10 25.94
CA PRO A 97 -17.08 -16.39 24.76
C PRO A 97 -16.11 -15.25 24.43
N ILE A 98 -14.86 -15.59 24.10
CA ILE A 98 -13.88 -14.60 23.63
C ILE A 98 -14.37 -14.01 22.30
N VAL A 99 -14.66 -12.72 22.31
CA VAL A 99 -14.99 -11.98 21.09
C VAL A 99 -13.69 -11.48 20.44
N VAL A 100 -13.29 -12.14 19.34
CA VAL A 100 -12.14 -11.69 18.54
C VAL A 100 -12.52 -10.41 17.79
N PRO A 101 -11.77 -9.30 17.93
CA PRO A 101 -12.03 -8.05 17.22
C PRO A 101 -12.08 -8.24 15.70
N ARG A 102 -12.95 -7.52 14.99
CA ARG A 102 -13.07 -7.62 13.53
C ARG A 102 -11.76 -7.24 12.84
N SER A 103 -11.08 -6.20 13.33
CA SER A 103 -9.75 -5.80 12.84
C SER A 103 -8.73 -6.94 12.89
N ARG A 104 -8.70 -7.69 14.01
CA ARG A 104 -7.81 -8.85 14.20
C ARG A 104 -8.07 -9.97 13.19
N LYS A 105 -9.34 -10.32 12.97
CA LYS A 105 -9.72 -11.37 12.00
C LYS A 105 -9.25 -11.06 10.58
N TYR A 106 -9.40 -9.80 10.14
CA TYR A 106 -8.96 -9.40 8.80
C TYR A 106 -7.44 -9.27 8.72
N TYR A 107 -6.80 -8.71 9.74
CA TYR A 107 -5.34 -8.65 9.82
C TYR A 107 -4.70 -10.04 9.72
N GLU A 108 -5.23 -11.05 10.42
CA GLU A 108 -4.72 -12.44 10.34
C GLU A 108 -4.82 -13.02 8.92
N LYS A 109 -5.87 -12.70 8.16
CA LYS A 109 -5.98 -13.07 6.74
C LYS A 109 -4.90 -12.40 5.90
N ALA A 110 -4.64 -11.12 6.12
CA ALA A 110 -3.56 -10.40 5.42
C ALA A 110 -2.19 -11.00 5.77
N ILE A 111 -1.94 -11.34 7.04
CA ILE A 111 -0.68 -11.97 7.44
C ILE A 111 -0.49 -13.35 6.81
N ALA A 112 -1.56 -14.13 6.65
CA ALA A 112 -1.49 -15.40 5.91
C ALA A 112 -1.00 -15.20 4.46
N THR A 113 -1.48 -14.15 3.77
CA THR A 113 -1.00 -13.78 2.42
C THR A 113 0.46 -13.32 2.43
N LYS A 114 0.86 -12.53 3.43
CA LYS A 114 2.27 -12.10 3.62
C LYS A 114 3.23 -13.29 3.81
N GLY A 115 2.76 -14.38 4.41
CA GLY A 115 3.55 -15.61 4.58
C GLY A 115 3.81 -16.37 3.28
N LEU A 116 3.19 -16.00 2.15
CA LEU A 116 3.41 -16.63 0.86
C LEU A 116 4.74 -16.17 0.25
N LYS A 117 5.52 -17.12 -0.29
CA LYS A 117 6.80 -16.82 -0.94
C LYS A 117 6.65 -15.93 -2.18
N LYS A 118 5.55 -16.10 -2.93
CA LYS A 118 5.22 -15.35 -4.15
C LYS A 118 3.70 -15.18 -4.24
N PRO A 119 3.11 -14.10 -3.70
CA PRO A 119 1.69 -13.87 -3.86
C PRO A 119 1.35 -13.61 -5.34
N SER A 120 0.16 -14.06 -5.75
CA SER A 120 -0.47 -13.63 -7.01
C SER A 120 -0.90 -12.16 -6.94
N MET A 121 -1.24 -11.57 -8.08
CA MET A 121 -1.72 -10.18 -8.13
C MET A 121 -2.98 -9.98 -7.28
N THR A 122 -3.98 -10.86 -7.41
CA THR A 122 -5.20 -10.81 -6.58
C THR A 122 -4.88 -10.87 -5.09
N GLN A 123 -3.99 -11.76 -4.68
CA GLN A 123 -3.58 -11.88 -3.28
C GLN A 123 -2.86 -10.62 -2.78
N LEU A 124 -2.01 -10.00 -3.61
CA LEU A 124 -1.34 -8.74 -3.28
C LEU A 124 -2.35 -7.59 -3.12
N VAL A 125 -3.35 -7.51 -3.99
CA VAL A 125 -4.44 -6.54 -3.92
C VAL A 125 -5.28 -6.76 -2.66
N ASP A 126 -5.69 -8.00 -2.36
CA ASP A 126 -6.47 -8.33 -1.17
C ASP A 126 -5.72 -7.99 0.12
N TYR A 127 -4.43 -8.36 0.18
CA TYR A 127 -3.54 -7.98 1.27
C TYR A 127 -3.53 -6.46 1.45
N SER A 128 -3.25 -5.73 0.36
CA SER A 128 -3.08 -4.28 0.38
C SER A 128 -4.37 -3.58 0.79
N ARG A 129 -5.51 -4.00 0.25
CA ARG A 129 -6.83 -3.46 0.60
C ARG A 129 -7.10 -3.62 2.09
N ILE A 130 -6.92 -4.83 2.63
CA ILE A 130 -7.11 -5.07 4.07
C ILE A 130 -6.20 -4.16 4.89
N MET A 131 -4.90 -4.12 4.57
CA MET A 131 -3.93 -3.39 5.36
C MET A 131 -4.13 -1.87 5.28
N MET A 132 -4.48 -1.33 4.11
CA MET A 132 -4.73 0.10 3.93
C MET A 132 -6.04 0.54 4.61
N CYS A 133 -7.10 -0.27 4.56
CA CYS A 133 -8.33 0.00 5.31
C CYS A 133 -8.08 0.01 6.83
N LEU A 134 -7.27 -0.94 7.33
CA LEU A 134 -6.85 -0.97 8.73
C LEU A 134 -5.98 0.24 9.08
N TYR A 135 -5.07 0.64 8.19
CA TYR A 135 -4.20 1.80 8.36
C TYR A 135 -5.02 3.10 8.47
N THR A 136 -6.00 3.29 7.57
CA THR A 136 -6.92 4.44 7.62
C THR A 136 -7.68 4.48 8.95
N ALA A 137 -8.26 3.35 9.39
CA ALA A 137 -8.96 3.30 10.67
C ALA A 137 -8.04 3.62 11.86
N ALA A 138 -6.78 3.17 11.81
CA ALA A 138 -5.80 3.44 12.85
C ALA A 138 -5.35 4.91 12.88
N ASN A 139 -5.28 5.59 11.73
CA ASN A 139 -5.00 7.03 11.68
C ASN A 139 -6.13 7.85 12.30
N ASN A 140 -7.35 7.30 12.34
CA ASN A 140 -8.54 7.93 12.92
C ASN A 140 -8.82 7.50 14.37
N SER A 141 -7.96 6.69 15.00
CA SER A 141 -8.24 6.08 16.32
C SER A 141 -7.62 6.81 17.52
N GLU A 142 -7.05 8.01 17.34
CA GLU A 142 -6.34 8.76 18.39
C GLU A 142 -5.25 7.93 19.10
N GLY A 143 -4.58 7.04 18.35
CA GLY A 143 -3.55 6.15 18.88
C GLY A 143 -4.07 4.94 19.67
N LYS A 144 -5.39 4.74 19.77
CA LYS A 144 -5.99 3.57 20.40
C LYS A 144 -5.91 2.36 19.46
N PRO A 145 -5.70 1.13 19.99
CA PRO A 145 -5.75 -0.06 19.16
C PRO A 145 -7.11 -0.23 18.48
N ILE A 146 -7.12 -0.52 17.17
CA ILE A 146 -8.36 -0.66 16.41
C ILE A 146 -9.00 -2.02 16.67
N THR A 147 -10.30 -2.03 16.98
CA THR A 147 -11.10 -3.25 17.20
C THR A 147 -12.05 -3.55 16.04
N ASN A 148 -12.43 -2.52 15.27
CA ASN A 148 -13.27 -2.58 14.08
C ASN A 148 -12.78 -1.52 13.07
N PHE A 149 -13.19 -1.63 11.80
CA PHE A 149 -12.77 -0.74 10.72
C PHE A 149 -13.75 -0.84 9.54
N ASP A 150 -13.78 0.15 8.64
CA ASP A 150 -14.52 0.04 7.39
C ASP A 150 -13.67 -0.68 6.32
N TYR A 151 -14.24 -1.67 5.63
CA TYR A 151 -13.57 -2.42 4.55
C TYR A 151 -14.03 -1.98 3.15
N ALA A 152 -14.94 -1.00 3.06
CA ALA A 152 -15.30 -0.38 1.79
C ALA A 152 -14.09 0.29 1.14
N ALA A 153 -14.06 0.29 -0.20
CA ALA A 153 -13.02 1.02 -0.94
C ALA A 153 -13.14 2.55 -0.71
N ASP A 154 -14.34 3.04 -0.37
CA ASP A 154 -14.62 4.46 -0.11
C ASP A 154 -13.83 5.07 1.05
N CYS A 155 -13.36 4.23 1.98
CA CYS A 155 -12.52 4.70 3.07
C CYS A 155 -11.05 4.92 2.62
N LEU A 156 -10.69 4.53 1.40
CA LEU A 156 -9.35 4.65 0.86
C LEU A 156 -9.22 5.91 0.01
N ILE A 157 -8.57 6.93 0.56
CA ILE A 157 -8.22 8.16 -0.15
C ILE A 157 -6.70 8.11 -0.42
N PRO A 158 -6.24 7.79 -1.64
CA PRO A 158 -4.83 7.56 -1.94
C PRO A 158 -3.91 8.69 -1.46
N ALA A 159 -4.22 9.94 -1.81
CA ALA A 159 -3.42 11.10 -1.38
C ALA A 159 -3.25 11.18 0.15
N SER A 160 -4.34 11.02 0.89
CA SER A 160 -4.32 11.10 2.36
C SER A 160 -3.54 9.95 3.00
N ILE A 161 -3.65 8.73 2.45
CA ILE A 161 -2.91 7.56 2.91
C ILE A 161 -1.41 7.75 2.67
N ILE A 162 -1.02 8.13 1.46
CA ILE A 162 0.39 8.32 1.09
C ILE A 162 1.03 9.44 1.91
N ASP A 163 0.31 10.54 2.14
CA ASP A 163 0.78 11.62 3.00
C ASP A 163 0.91 11.20 4.46
N ALA A 164 0.01 10.36 4.96
CA ALA A 164 0.16 9.78 6.29
C ALA A 164 1.39 8.86 6.38
N MET A 165 1.62 8.02 5.36
CA MET A 165 2.82 7.17 5.28
C MET A 165 4.10 7.99 5.31
N LYS A 166 4.20 9.07 4.52
CA LYS A 166 5.35 10.01 4.54
C LYS A 166 5.57 10.67 5.91
N ARG A 167 4.52 10.74 6.75
CA ARG A 167 4.61 11.28 8.11
C ARG A 167 5.00 10.26 9.16
N GLU A 168 4.98 8.96 8.85
CA GLU A 168 5.39 7.91 9.78
C GLU A 168 6.82 8.14 10.28
N GLU A 169 7.00 7.98 11.59
CA GLU A 169 8.27 8.16 12.27
C GLU A 169 8.63 6.90 13.04
N VAL A 170 9.92 6.63 13.11
CA VAL A 170 10.48 5.61 13.99
C VAL A 170 11.41 6.26 14.99
N SER A 171 11.28 5.82 16.24
CA SER A 171 12.20 6.19 17.31
C SER A 171 13.49 5.39 17.16
N VAL A 172 14.62 6.08 17.08
CA VAL A 172 15.95 5.52 17.18
C VAL A 172 16.33 5.49 18.66
N VAL A 173 16.80 4.34 19.14
CA VAL A 173 17.12 4.16 20.56
C VAL A 173 18.42 4.87 20.95
N PHE A 174 19.41 4.91 20.05
CA PHE A 174 20.70 5.54 20.33
C PHE A 174 21.40 6.09 19.07
N PRO A 175 21.72 7.40 19.01
CA PRO A 175 21.23 8.46 19.90
C PRO A 175 19.70 8.64 19.78
N PRO A 176 18.98 8.96 20.88
CA PRO A 176 17.54 9.15 20.86
C PRO A 176 17.14 10.21 19.84
N SER A 177 16.46 9.79 18.78
CA SER A 177 15.98 10.69 17.72
C SER A 177 14.76 10.10 17.04
N LYS A 178 13.99 10.95 16.37
CA LYS A 178 12.94 10.52 15.45
C LYS A 178 13.45 10.67 14.04
N LYS A 179 13.26 9.64 13.23
CA LYS A 179 13.51 9.71 11.78
C LYS A 179 12.28 9.24 11.04
N LYS A 180 12.14 9.69 9.79
CA LYS A 180 11.09 9.19 8.90
C LYS A 180 11.22 7.69 8.75
N ARG A 181 10.08 7.00 8.78
CA ARG A 181 9.97 5.56 8.50
C ARG A 181 10.39 5.28 7.07
N PHE A 182 9.94 6.14 6.14
CA PHE A 182 10.22 6.07 4.71
C PHE A 182 11.10 7.26 4.32
N ASP A 183 12.35 7.01 3.97
CA ASP A 183 13.27 8.02 3.46
C ASP A 183 13.15 8.14 1.94
N THR A 184 12.74 9.31 1.47
CA THR A 184 12.51 9.59 0.04
C THR A 184 13.66 10.36 -0.61
N LYS A 185 14.82 10.49 0.04
CA LYS A 185 15.98 11.20 -0.54
C LYS A 185 16.57 10.48 -1.74
N GLU A 186 16.62 9.16 -1.70
CA GLU A 186 17.13 8.33 -2.80
C GLU A 186 15.96 7.73 -3.58
N LEU A 187 15.81 8.15 -4.83
CA LEU A 187 14.68 7.76 -5.69
C LEU A 187 14.60 6.25 -5.95
N TYR A 188 15.75 5.58 -6.04
CA TYR A 188 15.86 4.15 -6.32
C TYR A 188 16.17 3.38 -5.03
N SER A 189 15.32 3.57 -4.02
CA SER A 189 15.41 2.91 -2.72
C SER A 189 14.21 2.00 -2.47
N GLY A 190 14.33 1.11 -1.48
CA GLY A 190 13.21 0.29 -1.02
C GLY A 190 12.02 1.13 -0.53
N ASP A 191 12.30 2.20 0.21
CA ASP A 191 11.27 3.07 0.80
C ASP A 191 10.45 3.80 -0.28
N VAL A 192 11.12 4.35 -1.30
CA VAL A 192 10.43 4.99 -2.44
C VAL A 192 9.66 3.95 -3.24
N CYS A 193 10.22 2.75 -3.44
CA CYS A 193 9.51 1.64 -4.08
C CYS A 193 8.23 1.27 -3.32
N THR A 194 8.28 1.18 -1.99
CA THR A 194 7.10 0.93 -1.14
C THR A 194 6.02 1.99 -1.35
N LEU A 195 6.39 3.27 -1.46
CA LEU A 195 5.42 4.35 -1.74
C LEU A 195 4.83 4.25 -3.15
N ILE A 196 5.64 3.98 -4.18
CA ILE A 196 5.16 3.80 -5.55
C ILE A 196 4.21 2.59 -5.64
N LEU A 197 4.59 1.44 -5.06
CA LEU A 197 3.73 0.25 -5.01
C LEU A 197 2.40 0.55 -4.30
N SER A 198 2.44 1.30 -3.19
CA SER A 198 1.24 1.73 -2.47
C SER A 198 0.33 2.58 -3.35
N ILE A 199 0.88 3.56 -4.07
CA ILE A 199 0.13 4.43 -4.98
C ILE A 199 -0.54 3.61 -6.08
N LEU A 200 0.22 2.76 -6.77
CA LEU A 200 -0.27 1.95 -7.89
C LEU A 200 -1.39 0.99 -7.47
N ILE A 201 -1.21 0.30 -6.34
CA ILE A 201 -2.21 -0.65 -5.83
C ILE A 201 -3.44 0.09 -5.30
N LEU A 202 -3.28 1.22 -4.61
CA LEU A 202 -4.43 2.02 -4.15
C LEU A 202 -5.29 2.50 -5.31
N CYS A 203 -4.66 3.03 -6.38
CA CYS A 203 -5.36 3.44 -7.60
C CYS A 203 -6.08 2.26 -8.26
N SER A 204 -5.43 1.11 -8.36
CA SER A 204 -6.07 -0.12 -8.89
C SER A 204 -7.28 -0.57 -8.05
N ILE A 205 -7.21 -0.50 -6.71
CA ILE A 205 -8.33 -0.85 -5.82
C ILE A 205 -9.53 0.08 -6.01
N ILE A 206 -9.30 1.40 -6.09
CA ILE A 206 -10.39 2.35 -6.29
C ILE A 206 -10.93 2.32 -7.72
N ASN A 207 -10.13 1.93 -8.71
CA ASN A 207 -10.61 1.75 -10.08
C ASN A 207 -11.66 0.64 -10.20
N GLY A 208 -11.43 -0.50 -9.52
CA GLY A 208 -12.40 -1.60 -9.51
C GLY A 208 -13.75 -1.23 -8.88
N LYS A 209 -13.84 -0.13 -8.11
CA LYS A 209 -15.13 0.45 -7.69
C LYS A 209 -15.84 1.11 -8.87
N VAL A 210 -15.13 1.96 -9.62
CA VAL A 210 -15.70 2.72 -10.75
C VAL A 210 -16.30 1.77 -11.79
N GLU A 211 -15.60 0.68 -12.11
CA GLU A 211 -16.10 -0.36 -13.04
C GLU A 211 -17.37 -1.05 -12.51
N GLY A 212 -17.41 -1.38 -11.21
CA GLY A 212 -18.59 -1.99 -10.59
C GLY A 212 -19.80 -1.05 -10.40
N GLU A 213 -19.59 0.27 -10.41
CA GLU A 213 -20.67 1.26 -10.44
C GLU A 213 -21.28 1.41 -11.84
N THR A 214 -20.49 1.20 -12.89
CA THR A 214 -20.95 1.28 -14.30
C THR A 214 -21.64 0.01 -14.81
N ASP A 215 -21.46 -1.15 -14.15
CA ASP A 215 -22.09 -2.42 -14.53
C ASP A 215 -23.57 -2.55 -14.06
N HIS A 216 -24.15 -1.47 -13.50
CA HIS A 216 -25.51 -1.43 -12.96
C HIS A 216 -26.45 -0.41 -13.64
N GLU A 217 -26.11 0.10 -14.83
CA GLU A 217 -27.02 0.91 -15.67
C GLU A 217 -27.57 0.16 -16.89
#